data_AF-A0A959KS91-F1
#
_entry.id   AF-A0A959KS91-F1
#
_cell.length_a   1.000
_cell.length_b   1.000
_cell.length_c   1.000
_cell.angle_alpha   90.00
_cell.angle_beta   90.00
_cell.angle_gamma   90.00
#
_symmetry.space_group_name_H-M   'P 1'
#
loop_
_entity.id
_entity.type
_entity.pdbx_description
1 polymer ?
#
loop_
_entity_poly.entity_id
_entity_poly.type
_entity_poly.pdbx_seq_one_letter_code
_entity_poly.pdbx_strand_id
1 'polypeptide(L)'
;MLRKYLWSASLGLLLLQTSLQAQLRRDYTYVSDRRFPDVEDLIGYDFRPEIIEIPRVSEEKFRPGEYSFGITLGKLFVEGSDIQGVYQLNNINTTEYGYLLTTVNARNALLTGHLKVILNRYAEVEALIFRRSTDDPEIIFHQARLPEKLESIEEPYFTDRGEIVVEQIDSLWGKQFFPFFRIHSNPKIQERLQVNDSTSVSFVEEVQYLEKKSGRKKREEGPQLTGDSLQLFADSLRLADPATFDELFKEERTYTIVLRSILTYDDGGRADKTWEYPIKKVVEMEDAQAGPDDDRYRLEFDSAKAEVIYLYLTGNRTISWLQIDDKHYLVRGY
;
A
#
# COMPACT_ATOMS: atom_id res chain seq x y z
N MET A 1 64.02 4.29 -40.39
CA MET A 1 63.49 3.14 -39.62
C MET A 1 62.28 3.62 -38.85
N LEU A 2 61.09 3.42 -39.41
CA LEU A 2 59.79 3.84 -38.88
C LEU A 2 58.94 2.59 -38.63
N ARG A 3 58.03 2.69 -37.65
CA ARG A 3 56.96 1.76 -37.26
C ARG A 3 57.35 0.61 -36.32
N LYS A 4 56.76 0.64 -35.11
CA LYS A 4 55.73 -0.29 -34.63
C LYS A 4 55.32 0.08 -33.19
N TYR A 5 54.27 0.89 -33.05
CA TYR A 5 53.41 0.89 -31.87
C TYR A 5 52.09 0.30 -32.31
N LEU A 6 51.85 -0.96 -31.95
CA LEU A 6 50.53 -1.57 -32.06
C LEU A 6 50.31 -2.51 -30.87
N TRP A 7 49.32 -2.12 -30.06
CA TRP A 7 48.27 -2.97 -29.49
C TRP A 7 48.58 -3.73 -28.18
N SER A 8 48.08 -3.16 -27.09
CA SER A 8 47.22 -3.86 -26.13
C SER A 8 46.47 -2.79 -25.33
N ALA A 9 45.53 -2.12 -26.01
CA ALA A 9 44.47 -1.40 -25.32
C ALA A 9 43.59 -2.47 -24.67
N SER A 10 43.57 -2.49 -23.34
CA SER A 10 42.65 -3.28 -22.53
C SER A 10 41.23 -2.95 -22.96
N LEU A 11 40.67 -3.82 -23.79
CA LEU A 11 39.31 -3.75 -24.28
C LEU A 11 38.40 -3.98 -23.07
N GLY A 12 37.78 -2.90 -22.60
CA GLY A 12 36.75 -2.92 -21.58
C GLY A 12 35.65 -3.89 -22.01
N LEU A 13 35.61 -5.04 -21.34
CA LEU A 13 34.50 -5.96 -21.45
C LEU A 13 33.37 -5.40 -20.59
N LEU A 14 32.45 -4.75 -21.29
CA LEU A 14 31.11 -4.41 -20.88
C LEU A 14 30.41 -5.68 -20.36
N LEU A 15 30.55 -5.98 -19.07
CA LEU A 15 29.67 -6.88 -18.35
C LEU A 15 28.66 -6.02 -17.60
N LEU A 16 27.53 -5.80 -18.28
CA LEU A 16 26.22 -6.05 -17.72
C LEU A 16 26.35 -7.00 -16.52
N GLN A 17 26.01 -6.56 -15.30
CA GLN A 17 25.02 -7.20 -14.44
C GLN A 17 24.62 -6.20 -13.35
N THR A 18 23.56 -5.46 -13.65
CA THR A 18 22.67 -4.84 -12.68
C THR A 18 22.16 -5.93 -11.72
N SER A 19 22.77 -6.11 -10.56
CA SER A 19 22.27 -7.05 -9.54
C SER A 19 22.50 -6.58 -8.10
N LEU A 20 22.57 -5.26 -7.88
CA LEU A 20 22.56 -4.67 -6.53
C LEU A 20 21.18 -4.22 -6.03
N GLN A 21 20.10 -4.43 -6.78
CA GLN A 21 18.77 -3.89 -6.41
C GLN A 21 17.87 -4.83 -5.57
N ALA A 22 18.34 -6.01 -5.14
CA ALA A 22 17.50 -7.00 -4.43
C ALA A 22 18.03 -7.42 -3.04
N GLN A 23 18.96 -6.67 -2.45
CA GLN A 23 19.59 -7.05 -1.17
C GLN A 23 18.96 -6.43 0.09
N LEU A 24 17.85 -5.69 -0.02
CA LEU A 24 17.28 -4.97 1.14
C LEU A 24 15.82 -5.26 1.50
N ARG A 25 15.15 -6.24 0.89
CA ARG A 25 13.81 -6.70 1.31
C ARG A 25 13.61 -8.17 1.01
N ARG A 26 14.29 -9.07 1.71
CA ARG A 26 14.19 -10.53 1.51
C ARG A 26 13.47 -11.17 2.68
N ASP A 27 12.19 -10.87 2.80
CA ASP A 27 11.29 -11.65 3.64
C ASP A 27 10.34 -12.44 2.74
N TYR A 28 9.78 -13.52 3.29
CA TYR A 28 8.69 -14.24 2.66
C TYR A 28 7.47 -13.34 2.50
N THR A 29 6.61 -13.68 1.55
CA THR A 29 5.22 -13.22 1.61
C THR A 29 4.43 -14.20 2.46
N TYR A 30 3.65 -13.69 3.39
CA TYR A 30 2.88 -14.49 4.32
C TYR A 30 1.45 -14.69 3.82
N VAL A 31 0.82 -15.82 4.17
CA VAL A 31 -0.57 -16.12 3.79
C VAL A 31 -1.50 -14.97 4.18
N SER A 32 -1.37 -14.45 5.39
CA SER A 32 -2.22 -13.38 5.95
C SER A 32 -1.83 -11.98 5.49
N ASP A 33 -0.85 -11.81 4.59
CA ASP A 33 -0.43 -10.49 4.15
C ASP A 33 -1.52 -9.79 3.31
N ARG A 34 -2.26 -10.55 2.50
CA ARG A 34 -3.19 -9.98 1.52
C ARG A 34 -4.27 -10.99 1.10
N ARG A 35 -5.48 -10.47 0.83
CA ARG A 35 -6.56 -11.21 0.18
C ARG A 35 -6.64 -10.90 -1.32
N PHE A 36 -7.10 -11.89 -2.08
CA PHE A 36 -7.22 -11.87 -3.53
C PHE A 36 -8.62 -12.35 -3.91
N PRO A 37 -9.66 -11.51 -3.69
CA PRO A 37 -11.02 -11.84 -4.10
C PRO A 37 -11.15 -11.92 -5.63
N ASP A 38 -10.40 -11.09 -6.35
CA ASP A 38 -10.45 -10.98 -7.81
C ASP A 38 -9.08 -11.24 -8.48
N VAL A 39 -9.12 -11.62 -9.76
CA VAL A 39 -7.91 -11.89 -10.56
C VAL A 39 -7.01 -10.65 -10.65
N GLU A 40 -7.62 -9.47 -10.71
CA GLU A 40 -6.95 -8.19 -10.81
C GLU A 40 -6.03 -7.93 -9.62
N ASP A 41 -6.32 -8.50 -8.45
CA ASP A 41 -5.50 -8.36 -7.24
C ASP A 41 -4.19 -9.14 -7.31
N LEU A 42 -4.08 -10.14 -8.18
CA LEU A 42 -2.80 -10.83 -8.43
C LEU A 42 -1.80 -9.93 -9.16
N ILE A 43 -2.31 -8.97 -9.95
CA ILE A 43 -1.48 -8.19 -10.86
C ILE A 43 -0.62 -7.19 -10.07
N GLY A 44 0.70 -7.29 -10.25
CA GLY A 44 1.71 -6.49 -9.57
C GLY A 44 2.19 -7.08 -8.25
N TYR A 45 1.66 -8.23 -7.83
CA TYR A 45 2.12 -8.95 -6.63
C TYR A 45 3.26 -9.91 -6.98
N ASP A 46 4.25 -10.01 -6.08
CA ASP A 46 5.42 -10.89 -6.18
C ASP A 46 5.41 -11.85 -4.99
N PHE A 47 4.94 -13.08 -5.20
CA PHE A 47 4.90 -14.10 -4.15
C PHE A 47 6.30 -14.63 -3.85
N ARG A 48 6.62 -14.81 -2.58
CA ARG A 48 7.89 -15.34 -2.07
C ARG A 48 7.60 -16.44 -1.06
N PRO A 49 7.36 -17.68 -1.53
CA PRO A 49 7.01 -18.82 -0.68
C PRO A 49 8.16 -19.25 0.24
N GLU A 50 7.90 -20.15 1.19
CA GLU A 50 8.91 -20.70 2.13
C GLU A 50 9.31 -22.14 1.82
N ILE A 51 8.36 -22.95 1.33
CA ILE A 51 8.53 -24.39 1.17
C ILE A 51 8.34 -24.77 -0.28
N ILE A 52 9.20 -25.64 -0.79
CA ILE A 52 9.06 -26.33 -2.07
C ILE A 52 8.70 -27.79 -1.80
N GLU A 53 7.67 -28.30 -2.47
CA GLU A 53 7.24 -29.69 -2.41
C GLU A 53 7.15 -30.27 -3.82
N ILE A 54 7.84 -31.38 -4.03
CA ILE A 54 7.67 -32.23 -5.20
C ILE A 54 6.86 -33.45 -4.74
N PRO A 55 5.62 -33.63 -5.22
CA PRO A 55 4.71 -34.65 -4.69
C PRO A 55 5.36 -36.03 -4.64
N ARG A 56 5.37 -36.63 -3.44
CA ARG A 56 5.94 -37.97 -3.15
C ARG A 56 7.46 -38.10 -3.35
N VAL A 57 8.17 -37.00 -3.55
CA VAL A 57 9.63 -36.99 -3.76
C VAL A 57 10.34 -36.26 -2.62
N SER A 58 10.00 -34.99 -2.38
CA SER A 58 10.67 -34.16 -1.37
C SER A 58 9.81 -32.98 -0.91
N GLU A 59 10.13 -32.48 0.28
CA GLU A 59 9.60 -31.24 0.84
C GLU A 59 10.75 -30.54 1.57
N GLU A 60 11.08 -29.31 1.15
CA GLU A 60 12.26 -28.59 1.63
C GLU A 60 11.94 -27.12 1.88
N LYS A 61 12.44 -26.57 3.00
CA LYS A 61 12.45 -25.13 3.26
C LYS A 61 13.67 -24.51 2.58
N PHE A 62 13.47 -23.35 1.96
CA PHE A 62 14.54 -22.59 1.30
C PHE A 62 14.68 -21.20 1.91
N ARG A 63 15.57 -20.34 1.40
CA ARG A 63 15.74 -18.97 1.96
C ARG A 63 14.75 -17.98 1.35
N PRO A 64 14.35 -16.90 2.05
CA PRO A 64 13.50 -15.88 1.48
C PRO A 64 14.00 -15.34 0.14
N GLY A 65 13.11 -15.34 -0.86
CA GLY A 65 13.39 -14.88 -2.22
C GLY A 65 14.26 -15.82 -3.06
N GLU A 66 14.53 -17.05 -2.61
CA GLU A 66 15.17 -18.07 -3.46
C GLU A 66 14.27 -18.50 -4.61
N TYR A 67 12.95 -18.51 -4.37
CA TYR A 67 11.92 -18.61 -5.39
C TYR A 67 10.98 -17.41 -5.30
N SER A 68 10.52 -16.93 -6.46
CA SER A 68 9.47 -15.91 -6.50
C SER A 68 8.57 -16.04 -7.74
N PHE A 69 7.35 -15.52 -7.62
CA PHE A 69 6.35 -15.51 -8.68
C PHE A 69 5.72 -14.12 -8.81
N GLY A 70 6.26 -13.31 -9.73
CA GLY A 70 5.77 -11.98 -10.05
C GLY A 70 4.73 -12.02 -11.16
N ILE A 71 3.51 -11.56 -10.89
CA ILE A 71 2.41 -11.60 -11.87
C ILE A 71 2.18 -10.19 -12.42
N THR A 72 2.06 -10.06 -13.74
CA THR A 72 1.69 -8.81 -14.44
C THR A 72 0.54 -9.08 -15.41
N LEU A 73 0.01 -8.05 -16.07
CA LEU A 73 -1.11 -8.19 -17.02
C LEU A 73 -0.85 -9.19 -18.16
N GLY A 74 0.42 -9.42 -18.54
CA GLY A 74 0.74 -10.30 -19.66
C GLY A 74 1.87 -11.30 -19.40
N LYS A 75 2.52 -11.25 -18.24
CA LYS A 75 3.70 -12.07 -17.97
C LYS A 75 3.69 -12.58 -16.54
N LEU A 76 4.15 -13.81 -16.40
CA LEU A 76 4.58 -14.41 -15.14
C LEU A 76 6.11 -14.41 -15.11
N PHE A 77 6.68 -13.75 -14.12
CA PHE A 77 8.10 -13.76 -13.81
C PHE A 77 8.33 -14.81 -12.73
N VAL A 78 9.23 -15.76 -12.99
CA VAL A 78 9.58 -16.80 -12.03
C VAL A 78 11.07 -16.69 -11.75
N GLU A 79 11.42 -16.61 -10.47
CA GLU A 79 12.79 -16.76 -9.97
C GLU A 79 12.95 -18.12 -9.28
N GLY A 80 14.15 -18.71 -9.37
CA GLY A 80 14.46 -20.04 -8.85
C GLY A 80 15.45 -20.81 -9.71
N SER A 81 16.42 -21.48 -9.09
CA SER A 81 17.56 -22.13 -9.77
C SER A 81 17.21 -22.91 -11.03
N ASP A 82 16.12 -23.67 -11.01
CA ASP A 82 15.78 -24.64 -12.06
C ASP A 82 14.53 -24.26 -12.89
N ILE A 83 13.82 -23.21 -12.47
CA ILE A 83 12.53 -22.80 -13.07
C ILE A 83 12.51 -21.34 -13.51
N GLN A 84 13.61 -20.61 -13.32
CA GLN A 84 13.72 -19.20 -13.66
C GLN A 84 13.31 -18.92 -15.11
N GLY A 85 12.46 -17.92 -15.29
CA GLY A 85 12.02 -17.54 -16.63
C GLY A 85 10.94 -16.46 -16.63
N VAL A 86 10.68 -15.96 -17.84
CA VAL A 86 9.56 -15.06 -18.11
C VAL A 86 8.60 -15.79 -19.04
N TYR A 87 7.39 -16.03 -18.55
CA TYR A 87 6.37 -16.80 -19.24
C TYR A 87 5.26 -15.86 -19.69
N GLN A 88 4.83 -15.98 -20.94
CA GLN A 88 3.74 -15.17 -21.45
C GLN A 88 2.42 -15.75 -20.94
N LEU A 89 1.60 -14.91 -20.30
CA LEU A 89 0.26 -15.29 -19.88
C LEU A 89 -0.64 -15.34 -21.11
N ASN A 90 -1.35 -16.46 -21.26
CA ASN A 90 -2.34 -16.66 -22.31
C ASN A 90 -3.75 -16.37 -21.78
N ASN A 91 -4.08 -16.88 -20.59
CA ASN A 91 -5.36 -16.67 -19.93
C ASN A 91 -5.25 -16.86 -18.41
N ILE A 92 -6.06 -16.14 -17.65
CA ILE A 92 -6.25 -16.30 -16.20
C ILE A 92 -7.72 -16.64 -15.95
N ASN A 93 -7.99 -17.82 -15.39
CA ASN A 93 -9.34 -18.29 -15.13
C ASN A 93 -9.58 -18.45 -13.62
N THR A 94 -10.77 -18.07 -13.15
CA THR A 94 -11.27 -18.45 -11.83
C THR A 94 -11.65 -19.93 -11.81
N THR A 95 -11.34 -20.61 -10.71
CA THR A 95 -11.53 -22.04 -10.50
C THR A 95 -12.02 -22.29 -9.07
N GLU A 96 -12.42 -23.53 -8.76
CA GLU A 96 -12.90 -23.89 -7.41
C GLU A 96 -11.84 -23.73 -6.30
N TYR A 97 -10.56 -23.75 -6.66
CA TYR A 97 -9.44 -23.63 -5.71
C TYR A 97 -8.81 -22.24 -5.71
N GLY A 98 -9.29 -21.28 -6.53
CA GLY A 98 -8.64 -19.99 -6.73
C GLY A 98 -8.47 -19.70 -8.22
N TYR A 99 -7.23 -19.56 -8.70
CA TYR A 99 -6.96 -19.13 -10.08
C TYR A 99 -6.03 -20.06 -10.86
N LEU A 100 -6.26 -20.16 -12.18
CA LEU A 100 -5.42 -20.87 -13.12
C LEU A 100 -4.88 -19.90 -14.18
N LEU A 101 -3.58 -19.61 -14.08
CA LEU A 101 -2.83 -18.81 -15.04
C LEU A 101 -2.16 -19.75 -16.03
N THR A 102 -2.66 -19.80 -17.25
CA THR A 102 -2.06 -20.60 -18.33
C THR A 102 -0.94 -19.81 -19.00
N THR A 103 0.19 -20.46 -19.21
CA THR A 103 1.38 -19.84 -19.78
C THR A 103 1.79 -20.49 -21.10
N VAL A 104 2.40 -19.71 -21.97
CA VAL A 104 3.06 -20.17 -23.19
C VAL A 104 4.52 -19.73 -23.18
N ASN A 105 5.40 -20.61 -23.65
CA ASN A 105 6.80 -20.24 -23.83
C ASN A 105 6.93 -19.26 -25.01
N ALA A 106 7.59 -18.12 -24.77
CA ALA A 106 7.75 -17.06 -25.77
C ALA A 106 8.51 -17.50 -27.03
N ARG A 107 9.32 -18.56 -26.96
CA ARG A 107 10.10 -19.10 -28.09
C ARG A 107 9.44 -20.29 -28.78
N ASN A 108 8.53 -20.99 -28.09
CA ASN A 108 7.82 -22.15 -28.65
C ASN A 108 6.41 -22.25 -28.05
N ALA A 109 5.39 -21.83 -28.81
CA ALA A 109 4.00 -21.81 -28.37
C ALA A 109 3.39 -23.20 -28.08
N LEU A 110 4.03 -24.30 -28.52
CA LEU A 110 3.60 -25.66 -28.18
C LEU A 110 3.94 -26.04 -26.73
N LEU A 111 4.94 -25.39 -26.15
CA LEU A 111 5.29 -25.57 -24.74
C LEU A 111 4.38 -24.69 -23.89
N THR A 112 3.33 -25.32 -23.37
CA THR A 112 2.36 -24.70 -22.46
C THR A 112 2.62 -25.15 -21.03
N GLY A 113 2.52 -24.19 -20.11
CA GLY A 113 2.65 -24.42 -18.68
C GLY A 113 1.49 -23.76 -17.94
N HIS A 114 1.60 -23.70 -16.63
CA HIS A 114 0.65 -22.97 -15.80
C HIS A 114 1.19 -22.61 -14.42
N LEU A 115 0.53 -21.65 -13.79
CA LEU A 115 0.57 -21.40 -12.36
C LEU A 115 -0.86 -21.53 -11.82
N LYS A 116 -1.08 -22.47 -10.91
CA LYS A 116 -2.30 -22.50 -10.09
C LYS A 116 -2.04 -21.70 -8.83
N VAL A 117 -2.94 -20.80 -8.50
CA VAL A 117 -2.93 -20.03 -7.25
C VAL A 117 -4.02 -20.62 -6.38
N ILE A 118 -3.63 -21.24 -5.27
CA ILE A 118 -4.54 -21.91 -4.34
C ILE A 118 -4.93 -20.94 -3.25
N LEU A 119 -6.23 -20.65 -3.16
CA LEU A 119 -6.82 -19.78 -2.16
C LEU A 119 -7.46 -20.60 -1.05
N ASN A 120 -7.32 -20.12 0.19
CA ASN A 120 -8.09 -20.61 1.31
C ASN A 120 -9.51 -19.97 1.34
N ARG A 121 -10.33 -20.33 2.34
CA ARG A 121 -11.69 -19.79 2.51
C ARG A 121 -11.78 -18.27 2.72
N TYR A 122 -10.66 -17.62 3.03
CA TYR A 122 -10.56 -16.18 3.23
C TYR A 122 -10.06 -15.45 1.98
N ALA A 123 -9.88 -16.15 0.84
CA ALA A 123 -9.26 -15.62 -0.37
C ALA A 123 -7.78 -15.24 -0.18
N GLU A 124 -7.08 -15.88 0.76
CA GLU A 124 -5.63 -15.72 0.94
C GLU A 124 -4.89 -16.85 0.19
N VAL A 125 -3.73 -16.54 -0.39
CA VAL A 125 -2.93 -17.54 -1.11
C VAL A 125 -2.18 -18.44 -0.12
N GLU A 126 -2.50 -19.73 -0.11
CA GLU A 126 -1.80 -20.72 0.71
C GLU A 126 -0.69 -21.44 -0.05
N ALA A 127 -0.88 -21.66 -1.35
CA ALA A 127 0.07 -22.37 -2.19
C ALA A 127 0.02 -21.92 -3.65
N LEU A 128 1.13 -22.15 -4.33
CA LEU A 128 1.31 -21.94 -5.76
C LEU A 128 1.75 -23.26 -6.38
N ILE A 129 1.05 -23.74 -7.40
CA ILE A 129 1.43 -24.96 -8.12
C ILE A 129 1.89 -24.57 -9.51
N PHE A 130 3.20 -24.68 -9.74
CA PHE A 130 3.81 -24.29 -10.98
C PHE A 130 4.17 -25.50 -11.83
N ARG A 131 3.85 -25.41 -13.12
CA ARG A 131 4.34 -26.32 -14.15
C ARG A 131 4.90 -25.53 -15.30
N ARG A 132 6.18 -25.74 -15.59
CA ARG A 132 6.90 -25.01 -16.64
C ARG A 132 6.43 -25.39 -18.05
N SER A 133 6.22 -26.67 -18.31
CA SER A 133 5.76 -27.20 -19.60
C SER A 133 4.96 -28.50 -19.43
N THR A 134 4.35 -29.01 -20.50
CA THR A 134 3.60 -30.27 -20.48
C THR A 134 4.43 -31.49 -20.08
N ASP A 135 5.75 -31.42 -20.27
CA ASP A 135 6.69 -32.51 -20.00
C ASP A 135 7.33 -32.40 -18.60
N ASP A 136 7.16 -31.25 -17.94
CA ASP A 136 7.66 -31.01 -16.59
C ASP A 136 6.61 -31.40 -15.53
N PRO A 137 7.03 -31.92 -14.37
CA PRO A 137 6.12 -32.17 -13.26
C PRO A 137 5.57 -30.87 -12.65
N GLU A 138 4.45 -30.97 -11.93
CA GLU A 138 3.99 -29.90 -11.06
C GLU A 138 4.87 -29.83 -9.80
N ILE A 139 5.23 -28.61 -9.41
CA ILE A 139 5.95 -28.31 -8.17
C ILE A 139 5.04 -27.40 -7.33
N ILE A 140 4.88 -27.73 -6.05
CA ILE A 140 4.05 -26.99 -5.12
C ILE A 140 4.96 -26.08 -4.29
N PHE A 141 4.56 -24.82 -4.14
CA PHE A 141 5.24 -23.84 -3.30
C PHE A 141 4.27 -23.35 -2.24
N HIS A 142 4.58 -23.58 -0.98
CA HIS A 142 3.71 -23.16 0.13
C HIS A 142 4.13 -21.79 0.65
N GLN A 143 3.14 -20.91 0.83
CA GLN A 143 3.32 -19.60 1.42
C GLN A 143 3.65 -19.71 2.91
N ALA A 144 4.48 -18.79 3.40
CA ALA A 144 4.85 -18.78 4.82
C ALA A 144 3.65 -18.39 5.69
N ARG A 145 3.59 -18.93 6.91
CA ARG A 145 2.70 -18.38 7.95
C ARG A 145 3.42 -17.26 8.68
N LEU A 146 2.70 -16.18 9.00
CA LEU A 146 3.27 -15.08 9.77
C LEU A 146 3.69 -15.60 11.16
N PRO A 147 4.98 -15.49 11.55
CA PRO A 147 5.41 -15.95 12.87
C PRO A 147 4.82 -15.04 13.96
N GLU A 148 4.31 -15.62 15.05
CA GLU A 148 3.71 -14.87 16.20
C GLU A 148 4.64 -13.75 16.71
N LYS A 149 5.95 -14.02 16.74
CA LYS A 149 6.94 -13.02 17.14
C LYS A 149 6.95 -11.81 16.20
N LEU A 150 6.90 -12.04 14.89
CA LEU A 150 6.86 -10.95 13.91
C LEU A 150 5.54 -10.21 13.99
N GLU A 151 4.43 -10.94 14.10
CA GLU A 151 3.10 -10.37 14.29
C GLU A 151 3.04 -9.41 15.48
N SER A 152 3.54 -9.83 16.65
CA SER A 152 3.59 -8.98 17.85
C SER A 152 4.47 -7.74 17.71
N ILE A 153 5.48 -7.79 16.83
CA ILE A 153 6.34 -6.64 16.54
C ILE A 153 5.60 -5.66 15.62
N GLU A 154 4.84 -6.16 14.66
CA GLU A 154 4.18 -5.38 13.61
C GLU A 154 2.81 -4.82 14.04
N GLU A 155 2.10 -5.49 14.94
CA GLU A 155 0.78 -5.11 15.45
C GLU A 155 0.65 -3.62 15.84
N PRO A 156 1.59 -2.99 16.59
CA PRO A 156 1.46 -1.58 16.94
C PRO A 156 1.78 -0.59 15.80
N TYR A 157 2.23 -1.07 14.63
CA TYR A 157 2.71 -0.22 13.53
C TYR A 157 1.83 -0.25 12.29
N PHE A 158 0.81 -1.12 12.25
CA PHE A 158 -0.12 -1.21 11.14
C PHE A 158 -1.53 -1.23 11.69
N THR A 159 -2.42 -0.49 11.03
CA THR A 159 -3.83 -0.50 11.38
C THR A 159 -4.48 -1.76 10.82
N ASP A 160 -5.29 -2.40 11.65
CA ASP A 160 -6.10 -3.54 11.25
C ASP A 160 -7.42 -3.11 10.63
N ARG A 161 -7.89 -3.90 9.68
CA ARG A 161 -9.24 -3.78 9.16
C ARG A 161 -10.25 -3.93 10.31
N GLY A 162 -11.14 -2.95 10.46
CA GLY A 162 -12.11 -2.92 11.54
C GLY A 162 -11.73 -2.06 12.75
N GLU A 163 -10.47 -1.60 12.84
CA GLU A 163 -9.96 -0.89 14.02
C GLU A 163 -10.49 0.55 14.11
N ILE A 164 -10.51 1.28 12.99
CA ILE A 164 -10.84 2.70 12.98
C ILE A 164 -12.23 2.92 12.39
N VAL A 165 -13.20 3.17 13.27
CA VAL A 165 -14.59 3.50 12.92
C VAL A 165 -14.74 4.99 12.57
N VAL A 166 -15.50 5.29 11.52
CA VAL A 166 -15.85 6.63 11.03
C VAL A 166 -17.37 6.71 10.89
N GLU A 167 -18.08 6.95 12.01
CA GLU A 167 -19.56 6.97 12.05
C GLU A 167 -20.16 8.03 11.12
N GLN A 168 -19.49 9.17 10.99
CA GLN A 168 -19.86 10.27 10.10
C GLN A 168 -18.61 11.04 9.66
N ILE A 169 -18.71 11.85 8.61
CA ILE A 169 -17.56 12.60 8.05
C ILE A 169 -16.82 13.40 9.14
N ASP A 170 -17.55 14.09 10.02
CA ASP A 170 -16.93 14.91 11.07
C ASP A 170 -16.12 14.08 12.09
N SER A 171 -16.48 12.80 12.28
CA SER A 171 -15.73 11.90 13.16
C SER A 171 -14.38 11.48 12.56
N LEU A 172 -14.17 11.67 11.26
CA LEU A 172 -12.93 11.32 10.58
C LEU A 172 -11.76 12.17 11.08
N TRP A 173 -12.01 13.46 11.32
CA TRP A 173 -10.97 14.41 11.67
C TRP A 173 -10.43 14.14 13.08
N GLY A 174 -9.11 14.24 13.22
CA GLY A 174 -8.36 13.80 14.39
C GLY A 174 -7.92 12.33 14.36
N LYS A 175 -8.37 11.52 13.37
CA LYS A 175 -7.95 10.12 13.23
C LYS A 175 -6.66 9.98 12.42
N GLN A 176 -5.96 8.89 12.67
CA GLN A 176 -4.76 8.49 11.95
C GLN A 176 -4.77 6.98 11.75
N PHE A 177 -4.31 6.51 10.60
CA PHE A 177 -4.10 5.09 10.35
C PHE A 177 -2.74 4.82 9.71
N PHE A 178 -2.28 3.58 9.85
CA PHE A 178 -0.99 3.10 9.39
C PHE A 178 -1.19 2.02 8.33
N PRO A 179 -0.99 2.34 7.04
CA PRO A 179 -1.20 1.39 5.96
C PRO A 179 -0.19 0.23 6.02
N PHE A 180 -0.65 -0.96 5.64
CA PHE A 180 0.15 -2.18 5.55
C PHE A 180 0.64 -2.46 4.13
N PHE A 181 -0.15 -2.11 3.11
CA PHE A 181 0.24 -2.22 1.70
C PHE A 181 0.13 -0.88 0.99
N ARG A 182 1.03 -0.69 0.02
CA ARG A 182 0.95 0.35 -1.00
C ARG A 182 0.86 -0.27 -2.38
N ILE A 183 -0.17 0.09 -3.14
CA ILE A 183 -0.32 -0.31 -4.55
C ILE A 183 -0.11 0.91 -5.43
N HIS A 184 0.84 0.82 -6.35
CA HIS A 184 1.00 1.77 -7.43
C HIS A 184 0.09 1.35 -8.58
N SER A 185 -0.59 2.29 -9.21
CA SER A 185 -1.49 2.02 -10.34
C SER A 185 -0.73 2.04 -11.67
N ASN A 186 0.38 2.79 -11.76
CA ASN A 186 1.16 2.92 -12.99
C ASN A 186 2.68 3.07 -12.71
N PRO A 187 3.49 2.01 -12.93
CA PRO A 187 3.07 0.64 -13.26
C PRO A 187 2.34 -0.03 -12.07
N LYS A 188 1.50 -1.05 -12.35
CA LYS A 188 0.83 -1.80 -11.29
C LYS A 188 1.85 -2.62 -10.48
N ILE A 189 2.20 -2.13 -9.29
CA ILE A 189 3.17 -2.74 -8.39
C ILE A 189 2.58 -2.73 -6.99
N GLN A 190 2.70 -3.85 -6.27
CA GLN A 190 2.22 -3.99 -4.92
C GLN A 190 3.40 -4.13 -3.96
N GLU A 191 3.40 -3.32 -2.92
CA GLU A 191 4.49 -3.21 -1.96
C GLU A 191 3.95 -3.39 -0.55
N ARG A 192 4.45 -4.41 0.16
CA ARG A 192 4.25 -4.54 1.60
C ARG A 192 5.10 -3.49 2.31
N LEU A 193 4.46 -2.60 3.05
CA LEU A 193 5.15 -1.60 3.84
C LEU A 193 5.83 -2.25 5.05
N GLN A 194 6.94 -1.67 5.46
CA GLN A 194 7.72 -2.11 6.61
C GLN A 194 7.58 -1.11 7.75
N VAL A 195 7.79 -1.58 8.99
CA VAL A 195 7.79 -0.70 10.18
C VAL A 195 8.75 0.51 9.99
N ASN A 196 9.90 0.26 9.36
CA ASN A 196 10.91 1.28 9.07
C ASN A 196 10.48 2.30 8.01
N ASP A 197 9.47 2.01 7.20
CA ASP A 197 8.90 2.98 6.27
C ASP A 197 8.04 4.01 7.01
N SER A 198 7.62 3.71 8.25
CA SER A 198 6.88 4.61 9.16
C SER A 198 5.79 5.42 8.45
N THR A 199 5.02 4.72 7.61
CA THR A 199 4.02 5.35 6.75
C THR A 199 2.73 5.54 7.54
N SER A 200 2.18 6.75 7.51
CA SER A 200 0.94 7.08 8.20
C SER A 200 0.11 8.08 7.41
N VAL A 201 -1.21 7.97 7.54
CA VAL A 201 -2.16 8.95 7.04
C VAL A 201 -2.93 9.53 8.22
N SER A 202 -2.90 10.85 8.36
CA SER A 202 -3.63 11.59 9.39
C SER A 202 -4.67 12.52 8.77
N PHE A 203 -5.84 12.57 9.38
CA PHE A 203 -6.90 13.52 9.04
C PHE A 203 -6.88 14.63 10.09
N VAL A 204 -6.38 15.80 9.72
CA VAL A 204 -6.11 16.90 10.66
C VAL A 204 -7.19 17.97 10.52
N GLU A 205 -7.75 18.39 11.64
CA GLU A 205 -8.57 19.59 11.76
C GLU A 205 -7.79 20.64 12.55
N GLU A 206 -7.66 21.84 11.99
CA GLU A 206 -7.13 23.00 12.69
C GLU A 206 -8.25 24.03 12.83
N VAL A 207 -8.42 24.54 14.05
CA VAL A 207 -9.40 25.58 14.38
C VAL A 207 -8.64 26.89 14.61
N GLN A 208 -9.00 27.94 13.88
CA GLN A 208 -8.47 29.29 14.08
C GLN A 208 -9.58 30.25 14.47
N TYR A 209 -9.31 31.11 15.45
CA TYR A 209 -10.25 32.16 15.84
C TYR A 209 -9.81 33.52 15.33
N LEU A 210 -10.73 34.21 14.66
CA LEU A 210 -10.54 35.57 14.15
C LEU A 210 -11.43 36.54 14.93
N GLU A 211 -10.87 37.65 15.42
CA GLU A 211 -11.68 38.71 16.03
C GLU A 211 -12.60 39.38 14.99
N LYS A 212 -13.88 39.51 15.34
CA LYS A 212 -14.86 40.25 14.54
C LYS A 212 -14.58 41.75 14.66
N LYS A 213 -14.69 42.47 13.54
CA LYS A 213 -14.46 43.93 13.47
C LYS A 213 -15.35 44.74 14.43
N SER A 214 -16.52 44.23 14.82
CA SER A 214 -17.41 44.84 15.82
C SER A 214 -16.84 44.77 17.24
N GLY A 215 -16.17 43.67 17.62
CA GLY A 215 -15.55 43.49 18.93
C GLY A 215 -14.34 44.41 19.15
N ARG A 216 -13.60 44.70 18.07
CA ARG A 216 -12.45 45.63 18.09
C ARG A 216 -12.82 47.06 18.50
N LYS A 217 -14.05 47.51 18.22
CA LYS A 217 -14.58 48.81 18.68
C LYS A 217 -14.94 48.84 20.17
N LYS A 218 -15.21 47.68 20.79
CA LYS A 218 -15.52 47.56 22.23
C LYS A 218 -14.25 47.46 23.09
N ARG A 219 -13.13 47.00 22.51
CA ARG A 219 -11.79 46.94 23.12
C ARG A 219 -10.94 48.14 22.69
N GLU A 220 -11.33 49.35 23.07
CA GLU A 220 -10.37 50.47 23.09
C GLU A 220 -9.53 50.32 24.37
N GLU A 221 -8.20 50.23 24.23
CA GLU A 221 -7.14 50.25 25.28
C GLU A 221 -6.56 48.93 25.85
N GLY A 222 -6.91 47.74 25.35
CA GLY A 222 -6.26 46.48 25.76
C GLY A 222 -5.09 46.02 24.85
N PRO A 223 -4.12 45.22 25.35
CA PRO A 223 -3.09 44.60 24.51
C PRO A 223 -3.71 43.69 23.44
N GLN A 224 -3.23 43.78 22.20
CA GLN A 224 -3.66 42.92 21.10
C GLN A 224 -3.18 41.48 21.35
N LEU A 225 -4.13 40.56 21.52
CA LEU A 225 -3.84 39.12 21.58
C LEU A 225 -3.50 38.62 20.17
N THR A 226 -2.43 37.83 20.04
CA THR A 226 -1.98 37.27 18.75
C THR A 226 -1.57 35.80 18.90
N GLY A 227 -1.76 35.02 17.82
CA GLY A 227 -1.39 33.60 17.77
C GLY A 227 -1.97 32.80 18.94
N ASP A 228 -1.13 32.01 19.60
CA ASP A 228 -1.49 31.13 20.71
C ASP A 228 -2.23 31.82 21.86
N SER A 229 -1.88 33.08 22.14
CA SER A 229 -2.55 33.84 23.22
C SER A 229 -3.99 34.21 22.87
N LEU A 230 -4.30 34.42 21.59
CA LEU A 230 -5.67 34.63 21.10
C LEU A 230 -6.45 33.33 21.17
N GLN A 231 -5.82 32.22 20.77
CA GLN A 231 -6.40 30.89 20.77
C GLN A 231 -6.83 30.47 22.18
N LEU A 232 -5.91 30.55 23.15
CA LEU A 232 -6.16 30.22 24.56
C LEU A 232 -7.26 31.09 25.18
N PHE A 233 -7.29 32.38 24.87
CA PHE A 233 -8.33 33.27 25.35
C PHE A 233 -9.69 32.94 24.75
N ALA A 234 -9.74 32.70 23.44
CA ALA A 234 -10.96 32.35 22.73
C ALA A 234 -11.54 31.01 23.22
N ASP A 235 -10.69 29.99 23.42
CA ASP A 235 -11.10 28.70 23.99
C ASP A 235 -11.63 28.85 25.42
N SER A 236 -10.93 29.62 26.27
CA SER A 236 -11.39 29.89 27.64
C SER A 236 -12.73 30.63 27.65
N LEU A 237 -12.92 31.60 26.75
CA LEU A 237 -14.16 32.38 26.67
C LEU A 237 -15.31 31.54 26.12
N ARG A 238 -15.06 30.68 25.14
CA ARG A 238 -16.05 29.74 24.58
C ARG A 238 -16.67 28.85 25.65
N LEU A 239 -15.85 28.36 26.60
CA LEU A 239 -16.31 27.52 27.70
C LEU A 239 -17.04 28.31 28.79
N ALA A 240 -16.58 29.53 29.09
CA ALA A 240 -17.13 30.35 30.16
C ALA A 240 -18.41 31.10 29.77
N ASP A 241 -18.45 31.64 28.54
CA ASP A 241 -19.54 32.45 28.00
C ASP A 241 -19.63 32.33 26.46
N PRO A 242 -20.35 31.30 25.96
CA PRO A 242 -20.52 31.05 24.53
C PRO A 242 -21.17 32.23 23.78
N ALA A 243 -22.07 32.96 24.43
CA ALA A 243 -22.78 34.08 23.80
C ALA A 243 -21.82 35.24 23.49
N THR A 244 -20.96 35.58 24.46
CA THR A 244 -19.93 36.62 24.26
C THR A 244 -18.85 36.15 23.28
N PHE A 245 -18.52 34.85 23.26
CA PHE A 245 -17.63 34.28 22.26
C PHE A 245 -18.18 34.50 20.84
N ASP A 246 -19.45 34.16 20.60
CA ASP A 246 -20.09 34.30 19.30
C ASP A 246 -20.19 35.77 18.83
N GLU A 247 -20.27 36.73 19.75
CA GLU A 247 -20.23 38.16 19.38
C GLU A 247 -18.84 38.62 18.93
N LEU A 248 -17.79 38.08 19.53
CA LEU A 248 -16.43 38.60 19.41
C LEU A 248 -15.56 37.83 18.41
N PHE A 249 -15.81 36.55 18.22
CA PHE A 249 -14.96 35.67 17.43
C PHE A 249 -15.71 35.04 16.26
N LYS A 250 -14.97 34.81 15.18
CA LYS A 250 -15.35 33.94 14.08
C LYS A 250 -14.43 32.72 14.13
N GLU A 251 -15.01 31.54 14.21
CA GLU A 251 -14.30 30.27 14.10
C GLU A 251 -14.12 29.94 12.60
N GLU A 252 -12.88 29.63 12.21
CA GLU A 252 -12.55 29.08 10.90
C GLU A 252 -11.88 27.72 11.09
N ARG A 253 -12.36 26.72 10.38
CA ARG A 253 -11.84 25.35 10.41
C ARG A 253 -11.15 25.05 9.10
N THR A 254 -9.96 24.47 9.18
CA THR A 254 -9.22 23.98 8.02
C THR A 254 -8.95 22.50 8.20
N TYR A 255 -9.26 21.73 7.15
CA TYR A 255 -9.11 20.28 7.14
C TYR A 255 -7.99 19.90 6.19
N THR A 256 -7.09 19.01 6.62
CA THR A 256 -5.94 18.59 5.84
C THR A 256 -5.73 17.09 6.00
N ILE A 257 -5.54 16.39 4.88
CA ILE A 257 -5.00 15.02 4.92
C ILE A 257 -3.48 15.10 4.87
N VAL A 258 -2.81 14.47 5.83
CA VAL A 258 -1.35 14.45 5.94
C VAL A 258 -0.87 13.02 5.74
N LEU A 259 -0.15 12.79 4.64
CA LEU A 259 0.57 11.54 4.39
C LEU A 259 2.03 11.73 4.78
N ARG A 260 2.55 10.90 5.68
CA ARG A 260 3.97 10.85 6.02
C ARG A 260 4.54 9.48 5.67
N SER A 261 5.75 9.42 5.13
CA SER A 261 6.45 8.17 4.82
C SER A 261 7.96 8.39 4.77
N ILE A 262 8.72 7.43 5.29
CA ILE A 262 10.17 7.33 5.13
C ILE A 262 10.43 6.52 3.86
N LEU A 263 10.87 7.20 2.80
CA LEU A 263 11.23 6.57 1.54
C LEU A 263 12.69 6.12 1.59
N THR A 264 12.95 4.88 1.17
CA THR A 264 14.31 4.38 0.91
C THR A 264 14.52 4.32 -0.59
N TYR A 265 15.58 4.94 -1.10
CA TYR A 265 15.94 4.96 -2.52
C TYR A 265 16.97 3.89 -2.85
N ASP A 266 17.17 3.66 -4.15
CA ASP A 266 18.09 2.66 -4.70
C ASP A 266 19.56 2.88 -4.32
N ASP A 267 19.93 4.12 -3.99
CA ASP A 267 21.28 4.47 -3.50
C ASP A 267 21.46 4.21 -2.00
N GLY A 268 20.43 3.65 -1.34
CA GLY A 268 20.39 3.44 0.12
C GLY A 268 20.06 4.72 0.91
N GLY A 269 19.86 5.85 0.24
CA GLY A 269 19.42 7.09 0.85
C GLY A 269 18.02 6.96 1.43
N ARG A 270 17.77 7.66 2.54
CA ARG A 270 16.45 7.74 3.16
C ARG A 270 15.96 9.18 3.18
N ALA A 271 14.67 9.38 2.90
CA ALA A 271 14.01 10.68 3.02
C ALA A 271 12.70 10.54 3.80
N ASP A 272 12.58 11.29 4.89
CA ASP A 272 11.31 11.51 5.56
C ASP A 272 10.52 12.56 4.78
N LYS A 273 9.40 12.14 4.18
CA LYS A 273 8.53 12.99 3.38
C LYS A 273 7.18 13.12 4.02
N THR A 274 6.67 14.35 4.00
CA THR A 274 5.31 14.69 4.40
C THR A 274 4.63 15.41 3.24
N TRP A 275 3.44 14.94 2.88
CA TRP A 275 2.57 15.54 1.89
C TRP A 275 1.29 15.98 2.58
N GLU A 276 0.91 17.22 2.34
CA GLU A 276 -0.28 17.83 2.93
C GLU A 276 -1.28 18.18 1.83
N TYR A 277 -2.50 17.69 1.97
CA TYR A 277 -3.60 17.88 1.03
C TYR A 277 -4.71 18.67 1.74
N PRO A 278 -4.76 20.00 1.59
CA PRO A 278 -5.83 20.83 2.14
C PRO A 278 -7.16 20.48 1.47
N ILE A 279 -8.17 20.20 2.28
CA ILE A 279 -9.48 19.72 1.83
C ILE A 279 -10.48 20.87 1.84
N LYS A 280 -11.13 21.09 0.71
CA LYS A 280 -12.19 22.10 0.55
C LYS A 280 -13.57 21.53 0.80
N LYS A 281 -13.78 20.28 0.41
CA LYS A 281 -15.08 19.62 0.44
C LYS A 281 -14.88 18.11 0.55
N VAL A 282 -15.81 17.45 1.25
CA VAL A 282 -15.93 15.99 1.28
C VAL A 282 -17.32 15.60 0.82
N VAL A 283 -17.42 14.58 -0.03
CA VAL A 283 -18.68 13.99 -0.48
C VAL A 283 -18.67 12.51 -0.13
N GLU A 284 -19.70 12.03 0.57
CA GLU A 284 -19.90 10.60 0.83
C GLU A 284 -20.80 9.99 -0.23
N MET A 285 -20.44 8.81 -0.69
CA MET A 285 -21.23 7.96 -1.58
C MET A 285 -21.35 6.58 -0.94
N GLU A 286 -22.52 5.94 -1.11
CA GLU A 286 -22.81 4.61 -0.58
C GLU A 286 -23.16 3.65 -1.73
N ASP A 287 -22.57 2.46 -1.71
CA ASP A 287 -23.02 1.33 -2.49
C ASP A 287 -23.92 0.42 -1.63
N ALA A 288 -25.23 0.55 -1.83
CA ALA A 288 -26.22 -0.23 -1.09
C ALA A 288 -26.21 -1.74 -1.43
N GLN A 289 -25.49 -2.16 -2.47
CA GLN A 289 -25.37 -3.57 -2.86
C GLN A 289 -24.10 -4.25 -2.32
N ALA A 290 -23.20 -3.49 -1.67
CA ALA A 290 -22.00 -4.03 -1.06
C ALA A 290 -22.33 -5.09 0.00
N GLY A 291 -21.58 -6.19 0.01
CA GLY A 291 -21.68 -7.21 1.04
C GLY A 291 -21.25 -6.70 2.42
N PRO A 292 -21.48 -7.48 3.49
CA PRO A 292 -21.14 -7.07 4.87
C PRO A 292 -19.65 -6.76 5.06
N ASP A 293 -18.80 -7.50 4.35
CA ASP A 293 -17.34 -7.41 4.40
C ASP A 293 -16.75 -6.70 3.18
N ASP A 294 -17.57 -6.01 2.38
CA ASP A 294 -17.10 -5.23 1.23
C ASP A 294 -16.99 -3.74 1.58
N ASP A 295 -16.31 -3.00 0.72
CA ASP A 295 -16.28 -1.54 0.80
C ASP A 295 -17.65 -0.99 0.40
N ARG A 296 -18.32 -0.35 1.35
CA ARG A 296 -19.69 0.14 1.20
C ARG A 296 -19.75 1.64 1.02
N TYR A 297 -18.89 2.38 1.73
CA TYR A 297 -18.88 3.83 1.69
C TYR A 297 -17.60 4.33 1.05
N ARG A 298 -17.72 5.38 0.24
CA ARG A 298 -16.59 6.10 -0.34
C ARG A 298 -16.70 7.57 0.00
N LEU A 299 -15.67 8.11 0.64
CA LEU A 299 -15.50 9.55 0.84
C LEU A 299 -14.59 10.11 -0.26
N GLU A 300 -15.10 11.07 -1.00
CA GLU A 300 -14.36 11.82 -2.03
C GLU A 300 -13.96 13.18 -1.48
N PHE A 301 -12.65 13.47 -1.51
CA PHE A 301 -12.10 14.71 -1.00
C PHE A 301 -11.65 15.61 -2.15
N ASP A 302 -12.16 16.85 -2.16
CA ASP A 302 -11.72 17.89 -3.09
C ASP A 302 -10.49 18.61 -2.51
N SER A 303 -9.36 18.48 -3.20
CA SER A 303 -8.08 19.11 -2.87
C SER A 303 -7.49 19.76 -4.11
N ALA A 304 -6.87 20.93 -3.94
CA ALA A 304 -6.15 21.60 -5.04
C ALA A 304 -4.77 20.97 -5.33
N LYS A 305 -4.32 20.03 -4.50
CA LYS A 305 -2.97 19.43 -4.57
C LYS A 305 -2.94 17.98 -5.04
N ALA A 306 -4.10 17.36 -5.26
CA ALA A 306 -4.24 16.00 -5.76
C ALA A 306 -5.40 15.96 -6.76
N GLU A 307 -5.30 15.13 -7.78
CA GLU A 307 -6.39 14.93 -8.74
C GLU A 307 -7.48 14.05 -8.14
N VAL A 308 -7.07 13.05 -7.35
CA VAL A 308 -7.98 12.06 -6.76
C VAL A 308 -7.60 11.80 -5.31
N ILE A 309 -8.56 11.90 -4.40
CA ILE A 309 -8.46 11.37 -3.05
C ILE A 309 -9.77 10.67 -2.68
N TYR A 310 -9.69 9.36 -2.44
CA TYR A 310 -10.84 8.55 -2.02
C TYR A 310 -10.51 7.75 -0.77
N LEU A 311 -11.34 7.82 0.27
CA LEU A 311 -11.28 6.91 1.42
C LEU A 311 -12.44 5.92 1.34
N TYR A 312 -12.13 4.63 1.39
CA TYR A 312 -13.11 3.56 1.39
C TYR A 312 -13.32 3.03 2.80
N LEU A 313 -14.58 2.85 3.17
CA LEU A 313 -15.01 2.30 4.44
C LEU A 313 -15.85 1.04 4.22
N THR A 314 -15.71 0.07 5.10
CA THR A 314 -16.52 -1.16 5.11
C THR A 314 -17.98 -0.88 5.48
N GLY A 315 -18.85 -1.90 5.40
CA GLY A 315 -20.23 -1.83 5.88
C GLY A 315 -20.36 -1.43 7.36
N ASN A 316 -19.37 -1.73 8.19
CA ASN A 316 -19.30 -1.32 9.60
C ASN A 316 -18.70 0.09 9.79
N ARG A 317 -18.54 0.84 8.69
CA ARG A 317 -17.93 2.18 8.65
C ARG A 317 -16.50 2.23 9.19
N THR A 318 -15.73 1.17 8.98
CA THR A 318 -14.30 1.14 9.36
C THR A 318 -13.40 1.41 8.17
N ILE A 319 -12.27 2.08 8.36
CA ILE A 319 -11.30 2.37 7.29
C ILE A 319 -10.81 1.06 6.67
N SER A 320 -10.89 1.00 5.34
CA SER A 320 -10.41 -0.13 4.53
C SER A 320 -9.15 0.26 3.76
N TRP A 321 -9.23 1.29 2.91
CA TRP A 321 -8.07 1.81 2.18
C TRP A 321 -8.30 3.23 1.68
N LEU A 322 -7.19 3.89 1.33
CA LEU A 322 -7.18 5.25 0.79
C LEU A 322 -6.50 5.28 -0.57
N GLN A 323 -7.12 5.93 -1.54
CA GLN A 323 -6.50 6.35 -2.78
C GLN A 323 -6.00 7.79 -2.65
N ILE A 324 -4.76 8.04 -3.07
CA ILE A 324 -4.26 9.37 -3.41
C ILE A 324 -3.58 9.27 -4.77
N ASP A 325 -4.14 9.95 -5.76
CA ASP A 325 -3.72 9.91 -7.16
C ASP A 325 -3.59 8.46 -7.67
N ASP A 326 -2.37 8.03 -8.01
CA ASP A 326 -2.03 6.71 -8.54
C ASP A 326 -1.74 5.66 -7.46
N LYS A 327 -1.84 6.00 -6.17
CA LYS A 327 -1.45 5.12 -5.06
C LYS A 327 -2.63 4.73 -4.18
N HIS A 328 -2.72 3.45 -3.86
CA HIS A 328 -3.65 2.91 -2.88
C HIS A 328 -2.89 2.50 -1.61
N TYR A 329 -3.41 2.88 -0.45
CA TYR A 329 -2.86 2.60 0.87
C TYR A 329 -3.87 1.74 1.62
N LEU A 330 -3.56 0.45 1.77
CA LEU A 330 -4.46 -0.55 2.30
C LEU A 330 -4.10 -0.85 3.76
N VAL A 331 -5.11 -1.03 4.63
CA VAL A 331 -4.91 -1.53 6.00
C VAL A 331 -4.62 -3.03 6.00
N ARG A 332 -4.17 -3.57 7.14
CA ARG A 332 -3.90 -5.01 7.27
C ARG A 332 -5.19 -5.82 7.25
N GLY A 333 -5.19 -6.96 6.55
CA GLY A 333 -6.38 -7.80 6.36
C GLY A 333 -7.29 -7.39 5.19
N TYR A 334 -6.81 -6.49 4.32
CA TYR A 334 -7.47 -6.16 3.05
C TYR A 334 -7.35 -7.31 2.04
#